data_AF-A0A3N5QX41-F1
#
_entry.id   AF-A0A3N5QX41-F1
#
_cell.length_a   1.000
_cell.length_b   1.000
_cell.length_c   1.000
_cell.angle_alpha   90.00
_cell.angle_beta   90.00
_cell.angle_gamma   90.00
#
_symmetry.space_group_name_H-M   'P 1'
#
loop_
_entity.id
_entity.type
_entity.pdbx_description
1 polymer ?
#
loop_
_entity_poly.entity_id
_entity_poly.type
_entity_poly.pdbx_seq_one_letter_code
_entity_poly.pdbx_strand_id
1 'polypeptide(L)' 'MFFSLLLPVILIFEKDEACGVVNVMRRETALKNNLLALDELSLNDGDWIDISAPLVGRQVFPVTVKSLIFPQN' A
#
# COMPACT_ATOMS: atom_id res chain seq x y z
N MET A 1 20.54 1.66 16.65
CA MET A 1 19.19 1.82 16.07
C MET A 1 19.30 1.41 14.60
N PHE A 2 19.07 0.13 14.31
CA PHE A 2 19.29 -0.46 12.99
C PHE A 2 18.06 -0.24 12.10
N PHE A 3 18.03 0.87 11.36
CA PHE A 3 17.24 0.93 10.13
C PHE A 3 18.03 0.19 9.05
N SER A 4 17.84 -1.13 8.96
CA SER A 4 18.22 -1.86 7.75
C SER A 4 17.25 -1.43 6.64
N LEU A 5 17.75 -0.65 5.69
CA LEU A 5 17.02 -0.07 4.56
C LEU A 5 16.59 -1.15 3.56
N LEU A 6 15.61 -1.98 3.93
CA LEU A 6 14.77 -2.63 2.94
C LEU A 6 13.66 -1.64 2.57
N LEU A 7 13.77 -1.04 1.38
CA LEU A 7 12.71 -0.19 0.85
C LEU A 7 11.40 -0.99 0.85
N PRO A 8 10.28 -0.44 1.37
CA PRO A 8 9.00 -1.11 1.32
C PRO A 8 8.55 -1.23 -0.13
N VAL A 9 8.05 -2.41 -0.50
CA VAL A 9 7.35 -2.62 -1.76
C VAL A 9 5.86 -2.41 -1.48
N ILE A 10 5.29 -1.40 -2.12
CA ILE A 10 3.86 -1.09 -2.02
C ILE A 10 3.21 -1.50 -3.35
N LEU A 11 2.27 -2.42 -3.27
CA LEU A 11 1.44 -2.83 -4.40
C LEU A 11 0.05 -2.20 -4.24
N ILE A 12 -0.48 -1.63 -5.30
CA ILE A 12 -1.80 -1.00 -5.31
C ILE A 12 -2.60 -1.66 -6.41
N PHE A 13 -3.77 -2.17 -6.06
CA PHE A 13 -4.67 -2.84 -6.98
C PHE A 13 -6.01 -2.10 -7.01
N GLU A 14 -6.55 -1.93 -8.21
CA GLU A 14 -7.89 -1.36 -8.39
C GLU A 14 -8.99 -2.41 -8.15
N LYS A 15 -8.65 -3.71 -8.19
CA LYS A 15 -9.56 -4.85 -8.05
C LYS A 15 -9.09 -5.79 -6.95
N ASP A 16 -10.02 -6.58 -6.40
CA ASP A 16 -9.83 -7.59 -5.34
C ASP A 16 -8.92 -8.76 -5.76
N GLU A 17 -7.63 -8.50 -5.86
CA GLU A 17 -6.61 -9.48 -6.26
C GLU A 17 -5.35 -9.40 -5.38
N ALA A 18 -5.30 -8.45 -4.43
CA ALA A 18 -4.08 -8.18 -3.68
C ALA A 18 -3.65 -9.39 -2.85
N CYS A 19 -4.60 -10.07 -2.19
CA CYS A 19 -4.32 -11.24 -1.36
C CYS A 19 -3.65 -12.38 -2.15
N GLY A 20 -4.16 -12.66 -3.36
CA GLY A 20 -3.60 -13.69 -4.24
C GLY A 20 -2.18 -13.36 -4.69
N VAL A 21 -1.97 -12.15 -5.20
CA VAL A 21 -0.66 -11.68 -5.68
C VAL A 21 0.37 -11.64 -4.55
N VAL A 22 -0.01 -11.12 -3.38
CA VAL A 22 0.86 -11.07 -2.19
C VAL A 22 1.28 -12.46 -1.74
N ASN A 23 0.38 -13.43 -1.75
CA ASN A 23 0.71 -14.81 -1.37
C ASN A 23 1.72 -15.45 -2.34
N VAL A 24 1.55 -15.23 -3.64
CA VAL A 24 2.51 -15.70 -4.66
C VAL A 24 3.86 -15.01 -4.48
N MET A 25 3.88 -13.68 -4.32
CA MET A 25 5.12 -12.91 -4.09
C MET A 25 5.85 -13.39 -2.84
N ARG A 26 5.11 -13.60 -1.74
CA ARG A 26 5.66 -14.14 -0.48
C ARG A 26 6.13 -15.57 -0.60
N ARG A 27 5.63 -16.37 -1.54
CA ARG A 27 6.06 -17.76 -1.75
C ARG A 27 7.30 -17.83 -2.66
N GLU A 28 7.21 -17.17 -3.81
CA GLU A 28 8.14 -17.31 -4.93
C GLU A 28 9.32 -16.33 -4.88
N THR A 29 9.27 -15.30 -4.02
CA THR A 29 10.36 -14.32 -3.88
C THR A 29 10.91 -14.27 -2.45
N ALA A 30 12.04 -13.58 -2.27
CA ALA A 30 12.62 -13.30 -0.96
C ALA A 30 11.89 -12.18 -0.18
N LEU A 31 10.87 -11.54 -0.78
CA LEU A 31 10.09 -10.46 -0.15
C LEU A 31 9.11 -11.03 0.87
N LYS A 32 9.55 -11.21 2.11
CA LYS A 32 8.71 -11.76 3.20
C LYS A 32 8.11 -10.69 4.11
N ASN A 33 8.85 -9.63 4.43
CA ASN A 33 8.51 -8.75 5.56
C ASN A 33 8.39 -7.26 5.21
N ASN A 34 8.59 -6.86 3.94
CA ASN A 34 8.54 -5.46 3.48
C ASN A 34 7.47 -5.22 2.39
N LEU A 35 6.44 -6.07 2.34
CA LEU A 35 5.40 -6.01 1.31
C LEU A 35 4.08 -5.52 1.92
N LEU A 36 3.60 -4.37 1.44
CA LEU A 36 2.28 -3.82 1.74
C LEU A 36 1.46 -3.85 0.45
N ALA A 37 0.24 -4.37 0.52
CA ALA A 37 -0.68 -4.32 -0.60
C ALA A 37 -1.96 -3.60 -0.20
N LEU A 38 -2.39 -2.68 -1.05
CA LEU A 38 -3.64 -1.95 -0.95
C LEU A 38 -4.57 -2.51 -2.02
N ASP A 39 -5.73 -3.00 -1.58
CA ASP A 39 -6.71 -3.64 -2.44
C ASP A 39 -7.88 -2.72 -2.74
N GLU A 40 -8.54 -2.93 -3.88
CA GLU A 40 -9.72 -2.17 -4.33
C GLU A 40 -9.58 -0.64 -4.25
N LEU A 41 -8.40 -0.10 -4.57
CA LEU A 41 -8.11 1.33 -4.52
C LEU A 41 -8.12 1.94 -5.93
N SER A 42 -9.14 2.74 -6.23
CA SER A 42 -9.19 3.56 -7.45
C SER A 42 -8.59 4.94 -7.19
N LEU A 43 -7.69 5.39 -8.07
CA LEU A 43 -6.95 6.64 -7.95
C LEU A 43 -7.04 7.42 -9.25
N ASN A 44 -7.09 8.74 -9.13
CA ASN A 44 -7.04 9.71 -10.22
C ASN A 44 -5.73 10.50 -10.19
N ASP A 45 -5.47 11.23 -11.26
CA ASP A 45 -4.34 12.17 -11.32
C ASP A 45 -4.45 13.21 -10.20
N GLY A 46 -3.36 13.36 -9.43
CA GLY A 46 -3.33 14.29 -8.30
C GLY A 46 -3.89 13.71 -7.00
N ASP A 47 -4.24 12.43 -6.95
CA ASP A 47 -4.56 11.73 -5.70
C ASP A 47 -3.30 11.37 -4.89
N TRP A 48 -3.41 11.53 -3.58
CA TRP A 48 -2.38 11.22 -2.60
C TRP A 48 -2.90 10.12 -1.69
N ILE A 49 -2.05 9.13 -1.43
CA ILE A 49 -2.35 8.03 -0.51
C ILE A 49 -1.64 8.31 0.81
N ASP A 50 -2.42 8.49 1.87
CA ASP A 50 -1.93 8.65 3.23
C ASP A 50 -2.09 7.32 3.97
N ILE A 51 -0.97 6.72 4.37
CA ILE A 51 -0.92 5.44 5.07
C ILE A 51 -0.55 5.70 6.53
N SER A 52 -1.51 5.48 7.42
CA SER A 52 -1.33 5.69 8.85
C SER A 52 -0.61 4.53 9.53
N ALA A 53 -0.21 4.75 10.79
CA ALA A 53 0.31 3.68 11.64
C ALA A 53 -0.70 2.51 11.71
N PRO A 54 -0.22 1.26 11.77
CA PRO A 54 -1.11 0.11 11.76
C PRO A 54 -1.99 0.07 13.02
N LEU A 55 -3.20 -0.45 12.85
CA LEU A 55 -4.10 -0.74 13.97
C LEU A 55 -3.61 -1.96 14.76
N VAL A 56 -4.27 -2.25 15.88
CA VAL A 56 -3.95 -3.35 16.80
C VAL A 56 -3.71 -4.65 16.01
N GLY A 57 -2.55 -5.29 16.22
CA GLY A 57 -2.17 -6.52 15.52
C GLY A 57 -1.26 -6.34 14.30
N ARG A 58 -0.91 -5.11 13.90
CA ARG A 58 0.07 -4.79 12.81
C ARG A 58 -0.27 -5.35 11.42
N GLN A 59 -1.50 -5.80 11.20
CA GLN A 59 -1.91 -6.42 9.94
C GLN A 59 -2.81 -5.52 9.08
N VAL A 60 -3.40 -4.49 9.67
CA VAL A 60 -4.31 -3.56 8.98
C VAL A 60 -3.77 -2.14 9.11
N PHE A 61 -3.59 -1.50 7.96
CA PHE A 61 -3.13 -0.12 7.85
C PHE A 61 -4.28 0.74 7.37
N PRO A 62 -4.71 1.76 8.13
CA PRO A 62 -5.69 2.72 7.64
C PRO A 62 -5.10 3.49 6.46
N VAL A 63 -5.87 3.59 5.39
CA VAL A 63 -5.51 4.33 4.18
C VAL A 63 -6.54 5.41 3.92
N THR A 64 -6.08 6.60 3.58
CA THR A 64 -6.94 7.71 3.14
C THR A 64 -6.44 8.20 1.78
N VAL A 65 -7.36 8.30 0.81
CA VAL A 65 -7.09 8.97 -0.46
C VAL A 65 -7.48 10.44 -0.33
N LYS A 66 -6.56 11.34 -0.69
CA LYS A 66 -6.76 12.79 -0.70
C LYS A 66 -6.53 13.30 -2.11
N SER A 67 -7.53 13.96 -2.69
CA SER A 67 -7.41 14.56 -4.02
C SER A 67 -6.94 16.01 -3.92
N LEU A 68 -5.90 16.38 -4.66
CA LEU A 68 -5.55 17.78 -4.86
C LEU A 68 -6.48 18.38 -5.91
N ILE A 69 -7.36 19.29 -5.47
CA ILE A 69 -8.24 20.03 -6.38
C ILE A 69 -7.65 21.43 -6.57
N PHE A 70 -7.29 21.74 -7.81
CA PHE A 70 -6.91 23.09 -8.20
C PHE A 70 -8.14 23.81 -8.75
N PRO A 71 -8.59 24.92 -8.14
CA PRO A 71 -9.67 25.71 -8.71
C PRO A 71 -9.24 26.24 -10.08
N GLN A 72 -10.11 26.09 -11.08
CA GLN A 72 -9.92 26.71 -12.38
C GLN A 72 -10.23 28.22 -12.23
N ASN A 73 -9.28 29.06 -12.64
CA ASN A 73 -9.48 30.52 -12.77
C ASN A 73 -10.31 30.86 -13.99
#